data_AF-A0A7V0UL03-F1
#
_entry.id   AF-A0A7V0UL03-F1
#
_cell.length_a   1.000
_cell.length_b   1.000
_cell.length_c   1.000
_cell.angle_alpha   90.00
_cell.angle_beta   90.00
_cell.angle_gamma   90.00
#
_symmetry.space_group_name_H-M   'P 1'
#
loop_
_entity.id
_entity.type
_entity.pdbx_description
1 polymer ?
#
loop_
_entity_poly.entity_id
_entity_poly.type
_entity_poly.pdbx_seq_one_letter_code
_entity_poly.pdbx_strand_id
1 'polypeptide(L)'
;MKIDCQWFTKNFEAYCTETLGPAESRQAAEHAASCSACARELQSYREIDPLIKQLFKHRMTLAQSPRAVPRGFGLRFAMAGGGLAIAAALAIFALLPDAAPPPAPLASNPVNPPVSGQEDALQNPAEAPAGIERAKPADHAEKGSATPGPETPVRDNAPAFMVIDAAGYATTLENYRGYALLFGVVSSERPETAAALERLYRTFSGNVKMRILGVSRRRENKPSGTTFPFVFNNGSRLLDAADGEVLLVGPDGDVRFEGSLLSDPDELAGQIKAHMEQSRR
;
A
#
# COMPACT_ATOMS: atom_id res chain seq x y z
N MET A 1 -7.83 -48.72 -7.83
CA MET A 1 -9.05 -48.02 -7.40
C MET A 1 -9.61 -47.31 -8.63
N LYS A 2 -10.93 -47.25 -8.83
CA LYS A 2 -11.50 -46.54 -9.99
C LYS A 2 -11.71 -45.08 -9.60
N ILE A 3 -11.12 -44.15 -10.35
CA ILE A 3 -11.33 -42.71 -10.14
C ILE A 3 -12.66 -42.31 -10.78
N ASP A 4 -13.54 -41.75 -9.97
CA ASP A 4 -14.81 -41.14 -10.39
C ASP A 4 -14.79 -39.63 -10.15
N CYS A 5 -15.86 -38.94 -10.55
CA CYS A 5 -15.94 -37.48 -10.43
C CYS A 5 -15.82 -37.01 -8.97
N GLN A 6 -16.37 -37.78 -8.01
CA GLN A 6 -16.34 -37.42 -6.61
C GLN A 6 -14.91 -37.50 -6.04
N TRP A 7 -14.18 -38.55 -6.40
CA TRP A 7 -12.76 -38.67 -6.07
C TRP A 7 -11.95 -37.55 -6.72
N PHE A 8 -12.21 -37.24 -8.00
CA PHE A 8 -11.48 -36.22 -8.74
C PHE A 8 -11.68 -34.83 -8.11
N THR A 9 -12.91 -34.43 -7.80
CA THR A 9 -13.19 -33.15 -7.12
C THR A 9 -12.53 -33.09 -5.74
N LYS A 10 -12.55 -34.18 -4.96
CA LYS A 10 -11.91 -34.22 -3.64
C LYS A 10 -10.38 -34.08 -3.70
N ASN A 11 -9.76 -34.61 -4.76
CA ASN A 11 -8.30 -34.62 -4.94
C ASN A 11 -7.83 -33.64 -6.03
N PHE A 12 -8.68 -32.70 -6.44
CA PHE A 12 -8.42 -31.79 -7.54
C PHE A 12 -7.22 -30.89 -7.26
N GLU A 13 -7.14 -30.33 -6.06
CA GLU A 13 -6.00 -29.52 -5.62
C GLU A 13 -4.70 -30.34 -5.63
N ALA A 14 -4.75 -31.57 -5.13
CA ALA A 14 -3.59 -32.46 -5.11
C ALA A 14 -3.11 -32.80 -6.53
N TYR A 15 -4.04 -32.99 -7.47
CA TYR A 15 -3.74 -33.19 -8.88
C TYR A 15 -3.10 -31.96 -9.52
N CYS A 16 -3.65 -30.77 -9.28
CA CYS A 16 -3.13 -29.51 -9.83
C CYS A 16 -1.77 -29.10 -9.23
N THR A 17 -1.47 -29.50 -8.01
CA THR A 17 -0.20 -29.23 -7.31
C THR A 17 0.85 -30.34 -7.47
N GLU A 18 0.56 -31.36 -8.29
CA GLU A 18 1.45 -32.53 -8.51
C GLU A 18 1.82 -33.30 -7.23
N THR A 19 0.97 -33.25 -6.20
CA THR A 19 1.19 -33.96 -4.93
C THR A 19 0.61 -35.37 -4.92
N LEU A 20 -0.16 -35.75 -5.94
CA LEU A 20 -0.64 -37.12 -6.13
C LEU A 20 0.47 -38.09 -6.53
N GLY A 21 0.32 -39.36 -6.14
CA GLY A 21 1.21 -40.41 -6.61
C GLY A 21 1.17 -40.58 -8.14
N PRO A 22 2.25 -41.07 -8.79
CA PRO A 22 2.33 -41.14 -10.24
C PRO A 22 1.24 -42.00 -10.89
N ALA A 23 0.80 -43.06 -10.21
CA ALA A 23 -0.28 -43.93 -10.69
C ALA A 23 -1.65 -43.23 -10.62
N GLU A 24 -1.91 -42.49 -9.55
CA GLU A 24 -3.16 -41.75 -9.34
C GLU A 24 -3.24 -40.55 -10.28
N SER A 25 -2.12 -39.86 -10.50
CA SER A 25 -2.03 -38.76 -11.46
C SER A 25 -2.39 -39.20 -12.88
N ARG A 26 -1.90 -40.37 -13.34
CA ARG A 26 -2.27 -40.92 -14.66
C ARG A 26 -3.77 -41.25 -14.75
N GLN A 27 -4.31 -41.91 -13.74
CA GLN A 27 -5.73 -42.27 -13.73
C GLN A 27 -6.62 -41.02 -13.65
N ALA A 28 -6.20 -39.98 -12.93
CA ALA A 28 -6.89 -38.70 -12.85
C ALA A 28 -6.85 -37.95 -14.19
N ALA A 29 -5.72 -38.01 -14.90
CA ALA A 29 -5.58 -37.45 -16.24
C ALA A 29 -6.49 -38.18 -17.25
N GLU A 30 -6.53 -39.51 -17.20
CA GLU A 30 -7.45 -40.33 -18.02
C GLU A 30 -8.92 -40.02 -17.71
N HIS A 31 -9.26 -39.84 -16.43
CA HIS A 31 -10.60 -39.44 -16.01
C HIS A 31 -10.95 -38.04 -16.53
N ALA A 32 -10.07 -37.05 -16.37
CA ALA A 32 -10.28 -35.69 -16.86
C ALA A 32 -10.39 -35.63 -18.39
N ALA A 33 -9.71 -36.50 -19.12
CA ALA A 33 -9.83 -36.59 -20.57
C ALA A 33 -11.16 -37.19 -21.05
N SER A 34 -11.77 -38.07 -20.24
CA SER A 34 -13.02 -38.78 -20.57
C SER A 34 -14.27 -38.11 -20.00
N CYS A 35 -14.16 -37.35 -18.91
CA CYS A 35 -15.25 -36.66 -18.25
C CYS A 35 -15.26 -35.15 -18.59
N SER A 36 -16.21 -34.71 -19.43
CA SER A 36 -16.30 -33.33 -19.91
C SER A 36 -16.53 -32.29 -18.80
N ALA A 37 -17.18 -32.67 -17.70
CA ALA A 37 -17.38 -31.80 -16.54
C ALA A 37 -16.05 -31.52 -15.83
N CYS A 38 -15.30 -32.57 -15.49
CA CYS A 38 -13.99 -32.46 -14.86
C CYS A 38 -12.96 -31.81 -15.80
N ALA A 39 -13.04 -32.05 -17.11
CA ALA A 39 -12.22 -31.37 -18.11
C ALA A 39 -12.42 -29.85 -18.09
N ARG A 40 -13.67 -29.40 -18.01
CA ARG A 40 -14.04 -27.97 -18.00
C ARG A 40 -13.56 -27.29 -16.72
N GLU A 41 -13.68 -27.95 -15.58
CA GLU A 41 -13.19 -27.45 -14.29
C GLU A 41 -11.66 -27.37 -14.25
N LEU A 42 -10.97 -28.37 -14.81
CA LEU A 42 -9.52 -28.32 -14.98
C LEU A 42 -9.08 -27.18 -15.91
N GLN A 43 -9.85 -26.93 -16.97
CA GLN A 43 -9.57 -25.86 -17.92
C GLN A 43 -9.77 -24.47 -17.29
N SER A 44 -10.86 -24.25 -16.54
CA SER A 44 -11.07 -22.96 -15.86
C SER A 44 -9.97 -22.65 -14.85
N TYR A 45 -9.47 -23.67 -14.14
CA TYR A 45 -8.31 -23.50 -13.26
C TYR A 45 -7.03 -23.13 -14.02
N ARG A 46 -6.78 -23.79 -15.16
CA ARG A 46 -5.64 -23.47 -16.04
C ARG A 46 -5.71 -22.06 -16.65
N GLU A 47 -6.91 -21.50 -16.81
CA GLU A 47 -7.09 -20.12 -17.29
C GLU A 47 -6.76 -19.07 -16.21
N ILE A 48 -6.88 -19.42 -14.92
CA ILE A 48 -6.53 -18.52 -13.79
C ILE A 48 -5.01 -18.42 -13.60
N ASP A 49 -4.27 -19.52 -13.80
CA ASP A 49 -2.83 -19.59 -13.54
C ASP A 49 -1.98 -18.56 -14.34
N PRO A 50 -2.22 -18.31 -15.65
CA PRO A 50 -1.55 -17.25 -16.39
C PRO A 50 -1.75 -15.85 -15.81
N LEU A 51 -2.95 -15.55 -15.30
CA LEU A 51 -3.28 -14.24 -14.73
C LEU A 51 -2.53 -14.03 -13.41
N ILE A 52 -2.49 -15.06 -12.57
CA ILE A 52 -1.74 -15.05 -11.31
C ILE A 52 -0.23 -14.94 -11.59
N LYS A 53 0.29 -15.70 -12.55
CA LYS A 53 1.70 -15.63 -12.98
C LYS A 53 2.07 -14.26 -13.53
N GLN A 54 1.20 -13.63 -14.33
CA GLN A 54 1.42 -12.27 -14.83
C GLN A 54 1.42 -11.25 -13.69
N LEU A 55 0.49 -11.36 -12.73
CA LEU A 55 0.45 -10.50 -11.57
C LEU A 55 1.72 -10.60 -10.72
N PHE A 56 2.20 -11.82 -10.43
CA PHE A 56 3.43 -12.02 -9.67
C PHE A 56 4.66 -11.51 -10.43
N LYS A 57 4.77 -11.77 -11.74
CA LYS A 57 5.84 -11.20 -12.56
C LYS A 57 5.82 -9.68 -12.52
N HIS A 58 4.65 -9.06 -12.68
CA HIS A 58 4.51 -7.61 -12.61
C HIS A 58 4.94 -7.05 -11.25
N ARG A 59 4.52 -7.67 -10.15
CA ARG A 59 4.92 -7.27 -8.79
C ARG A 59 6.41 -7.47 -8.54
N MET A 60 7.01 -8.55 -9.05
CA MET A 60 8.47 -8.74 -8.97
C MET A 60 9.22 -7.68 -9.77
N THR A 61 8.75 -7.32 -10.97
CA THR A 61 9.36 -6.24 -11.76
C THR A 61 9.29 -4.91 -11.01
N LEU A 62 8.16 -4.59 -10.37
CA LEU A 62 8.05 -3.39 -9.54
C LEU A 62 8.99 -3.42 -8.33
N ALA A 63 9.11 -4.57 -7.66
CA ALA A 63 9.99 -4.74 -6.51
C ALA A 63 11.48 -4.69 -6.88
N GLN A 64 11.85 -5.18 -8.07
CA GLN A 64 13.21 -5.18 -8.60
C GLN A 64 13.57 -3.87 -9.32
N SER A 65 12.58 -3.04 -9.67
CA SER A 65 12.88 -1.75 -10.26
C SER A 65 13.61 -0.88 -9.23
N PRO A 66 14.86 -0.43 -9.53
CA PRO A 66 15.56 0.45 -8.61
C PRO A 66 14.71 1.71 -8.46
N ARG A 67 14.33 2.02 -7.20
CA ARG A 67 13.69 3.30 -6.88
C ARG A 67 14.61 4.39 -7.42
N ALA A 68 14.21 5.03 -8.52
CA ALA A 68 14.93 6.14 -9.08
C ALA A 68 14.96 7.23 -8.02
N VAL A 69 16.08 7.32 -7.31
CA VAL A 69 16.33 8.43 -6.39
C VAL A 69 16.29 9.68 -7.27
N PRO A 70 15.45 10.68 -6.97
CA PRO A 70 15.38 11.88 -7.78
C PRO A 70 16.80 12.46 -7.88
N ARG A 71 17.26 12.60 -9.13
CA ARG A 71 18.65 12.89 -9.52
C ARG A 71 19.11 14.32 -9.18
N GLY A 72 18.57 14.90 -8.10
CA GLY A 72 18.81 16.28 -7.66
C GLY A 72 19.12 16.43 -6.17
N PHE A 73 19.09 15.37 -5.35
CA PHE A 73 19.35 15.52 -3.90
C PHE A 73 20.85 15.42 -3.54
N GLY A 74 21.68 14.84 -4.41
CA GLY A 74 23.12 14.68 -4.18
C GLY A 74 23.97 15.93 -4.42
N LEU A 75 23.45 16.95 -5.11
CA LEU A 75 24.23 18.17 -5.41
C LEU A 75 24.22 19.19 -4.25
N ARG A 76 23.31 19.05 -3.28
CA ARG A 76 23.16 20.05 -2.19
C ARG A 76 24.01 19.78 -0.94
N PHE A 77 24.63 18.60 -0.83
CA PHE A 77 25.54 18.28 0.29
C PHE A 77 27.02 18.42 -0.05
N ALA A 78 27.39 18.73 -1.29
CA ALA A 78 28.78 18.97 -1.68
C ALA A 78 29.30 20.38 -1.31
N MET A 79 28.43 21.30 -0.86
CA MET A 79 28.76 22.70 -0.55
C MET A 79 28.85 22.99 0.96
N ALA A 80 29.19 22.00 1.80
CA ALA A 80 29.38 22.23 3.24
C ALA A 80 30.79 21.83 3.76
N GLY A 81 31.69 21.38 2.89
CA GLY A 81 33.06 20.95 3.24
C GLY A 81 34.19 21.87 2.76
N GLY A 82 33.88 23.09 2.28
CA GLY A 82 34.86 24.02 1.70
C GLY A 82 35.30 25.17 2.62
N GLY A 83 34.95 25.15 3.91
CA GLY A 83 35.13 26.30 4.81
C GLY A 83 36.48 26.38 5.54
N LEU A 84 37.27 25.30 5.59
CA LEU A 84 38.49 25.26 6.42
C LEU A 84 39.81 25.32 5.62
N ALA A 85 39.76 25.23 4.29
CA ALA A 85 40.96 25.36 3.44
C ALA A 85 41.22 26.81 2.97
N ILE A 86 40.20 27.68 2.97
CA ILE A 86 40.33 29.08 2.49
C ILE A 86 41.06 29.97 3.52
N ALA A 87 40.94 29.68 4.82
CA ALA A 87 41.66 30.42 5.86
C ALA A 87 43.19 30.20 5.82
N ALA A 88 43.64 29.00 5.42
CA ALA A 88 45.08 28.70 5.28
C ALA A 88 45.67 29.29 3.99
N ALA A 89 44.89 29.43 2.92
CA ALA A 89 45.33 30.05 1.67
C ALA A 89 45.44 31.58 1.74
N LEU A 90 44.60 32.24 2.56
CA LEU A 90 44.66 33.69 2.76
C LEU A 90 45.87 34.16 3.60
N ALA A 91 46.45 33.27 4.41
CA ALA A 91 47.68 33.59 5.16
C ALA A 91 48.94 33.61 4.28
N ILE A 92 48.91 33.01 3.09
CA ILE A 92 50.06 32.93 2.17
C ILE A 92 50.03 34.07 1.13
N PHE A 93 48.87 34.68 0.88
CA PHE A 93 48.72 35.76 -0.11
C PHE A 93 49.06 37.18 0.41
N ALA A 94 49.45 37.33 1.68
CA ALA A 94 49.84 38.62 2.25
C ALA A 94 51.27 39.10 1.87
N LEU A 95 51.95 38.45 0.92
CA LEU A 95 53.36 38.70 0.59
C LEU A 95 53.68 38.96 -0.90
N LEU A 96 52.70 39.18 -1.79
CA LEU A 96 53.00 39.56 -3.18
C LEU A 96 52.20 40.76 -3.69
N PRO A 97 52.82 41.64 -4.50
CA PRO A 97 52.22 42.89 -4.95
C PRO A 97 51.32 42.73 -6.19
N ASP A 98 50.26 43.54 -6.16
CA ASP A 98 49.40 44.09 -7.21
C ASP A 98 49.45 43.52 -8.65
N ALA A 99 48.34 42.94 -9.10
CA ALA A 99 48.00 42.79 -10.51
C ALA A 99 46.47 42.82 -10.73
N ALA A 100 46.04 43.68 -11.65
CA ALA A 100 44.66 44.12 -11.91
C ALA A 100 43.70 43.05 -12.48
N PRO A 101 42.37 43.23 -12.38
CA PRO A 101 41.37 42.26 -12.82
C PRO A 101 40.87 42.49 -14.26
N PRO A 102 40.46 41.44 -15.01
CA PRO A 102 39.67 41.61 -16.24
C PRO A 102 38.15 41.42 -16.03
N PRO A 103 37.31 41.98 -16.94
CA PRO A 103 35.89 42.24 -16.70
C PRO A 103 34.93 41.09 -17.06
N ALA A 104 33.72 41.16 -16.49
CA ALA A 104 32.58 40.29 -16.73
C ALA A 104 31.91 40.51 -18.10
N PRO A 105 31.21 39.50 -18.66
CA PRO A 105 30.19 39.75 -19.66
C PRO A 105 28.74 39.58 -19.12
N LEU A 106 27.99 40.60 -19.51
CA LEU A 106 26.57 40.92 -19.46
C LEU A 106 25.55 39.80 -19.69
N ALA A 107 24.40 40.02 -19.04
CA ALA A 107 23.12 39.35 -19.25
C ALA A 107 22.43 39.78 -20.57
N SER A 108 21.61 38.88 -21.11
CA SER A 108 20.54 39.21 -22.06
C SER A 108 19.33 38.29 -21.85
N ASN A 109 18.20 38.89 -21.47
CA ASN A 109 16.84 38.32 -21.58
C ASN A 109 16.20 38.76 -22.93
N PRO A 110 14.90 38.60 -23.18
CA PRO A 110 14.26 37.45 -23.85
C PRO A 110 13.47 37.88 -25.12
N VAL A 111 13.08 36.94 -26.00
CA VAL A 111 12.01 37.19 -27.00
C VAL A 111 11.17 35.92 -27.22
N ASN A 112 9.85 36.10 -27.18
CA ASN A 112 8.74 35.18 -27.48
C ASN A 112 7.96 35.80 -28.68
N PRO A 113 6.85 35.23 -29.21
CA PRO A 113 6.57 34.00 -29.99
C PRO A 113 5.97 34.43 -31.39
N PRO A 114 4.90 33.86 -32.00
CA PRO A 114 4.38 32.47 -32.19
C PRO A 114 4.22 32.10 -33.71
N VAL A 115 3.73 30.90 -34.07
CA VAL A 115 2.81 30.67 -35.23
C VAL A 115 2.23 29.24 -35.22
N SER A 116 0.93 29.19 -35.50
CA SER A 116 -0.01 28.06 -35.61
C SER A 116 0.17 27.17 -36.86
N GLY A 117 -0.48 26.00 -36.79
CA GLY A 117 -0.92 25.16 -37.92
C GLY A 117 -0.94 23.69 -37.49
N GLN A 118 -1.93 22.84 -37.75
CA GLN A 118 -3.18 22.94 -38.50
C GLN A 118 -3.97 21.66 -38.13
N GLU A 119 -5.30 21.78 -38.04
CA GLU A 119 -6.23 20.66 -37.97
C GLU A 119 -6.21 19.84 -39.26
N ASP A 120 -6.39 18.53 -39.17
CA ASP A 120 -7.17 17.80 -40.18
C ASP A 120 -7.86 16.59 -39.55
N ALA A 121 -9.19 16.59 -39.67
CA ALA A 121 -10.09 15.51 -39.34
C ALA A 121 -10.62 14.93 -40.64
N LEU A 122 -10.64 13.60 -40.77
CA LEU A 122 -11.54 12.95 -41.74
C LEU A 122 -12.01 11.58 -41.27
N GLN A 123 -13.27 11.33 -41.59
CA GLN A 123 -14.23 10.37 -41.05
C GLN A 123 -14.10 8.93 -41.63
N ASN A 124 -14.46 7.94 -40.79
CA ASN A 124 -15.28 6.70 -40.95
C ASN A 124 -15.76 6.22 -42.36
N PRO A 125 -16.32 4.99 -42.56
CA PRO A 125 -16.59 3.85 -41.63
C PRO A 125 -16.30 2.42 -42.21
N ALA A 126 -16.33 1.38 -41.37
CA ALA A 126 -16.68 0.02 -41.81
C ALA A 126 -17.35 -0.78 -40.68
N GLU A 127 -18.40 -1.50 -41.05
CA GLU A 127 -19.46 -2.08 -40.22
C GLU A 127 -19.30 -3.61 -40.08
N ALA A 128 -19.96 -4.14 -39.03
CA ALA A 128 -20.35 -5.54 -38.74
C ALA A 128 -19.40 -6.43 -37.90
N PRO A 129 -19.90 -7.44 -37.14
CA PRO A 129 -21.28 -7.66 -36.64
C PRO A 129 -21.37 -8.02 -35.13
N ALA A 130 -22.59 -7.86 -34.59
CA ALA A 130 -23.23 -8.61 -33.50
C ALA A 130 -22.34 -9.11 -32.34
N GLY A 131 -22.22 -8.26 -31.31
CA GLY A 131 -21.70 -8.65 -30.01
C GLY A 131 -22.63 -9.63 -29.29
N ILE A 132 -22.05 -10.74 -28.88
CA ILE A 132 -22.61 -11.73 -27.96
C ILE A 132 -23.07 -11.00 -26.68
N GLU A 133 -24.37 -11.00 -26.40
CA GLU A 133 -24.92 -10.62 -25.09
C GLU A 133 -24.38 -11.57 -24.02
N ARG A 134 -23.25 -11.21 -23.43
CA ARG A 134 -22.85 -11.72 -22.12
C ARG A 134 -23.76 -11.09 -21.09
N ALA A 135 -24.64 -11.89 -20.51
CA ALA A 135 -25.30 -11.57 -19.26
C ALA A 135 -24.22 -11.17 -18.24
N LYS A 136 -24.20 -9.89 -17.88
CA LYS A 136 -23.46 -9.37 -16.74
C LYS A 136 -23.93 -10.16 -15.50
N PRO A 137 -23.06 -10.86 -14.76
CA PRO A 137 -23.43 -11.31 -13.43
C PRO A 137 -23.86 -10.06 -12.66
N ALA A 138 -25.07 -10.09 -12.10
CA ALA A 138 -25.64 -8.94 -11.41
C ALA A 138 -24.60 -8.31 -10.48
N ASP A 139 -24.39 -7.01 -10.65
CA ASP A 139 -23.75 -6.17 -9.65
C ASP A 139 -24.63 -6.22 -8.40
N HIS A 140 -24.46 -7.24 -7.57
CA HIS A 140 -24.72 -7.12 -6.14
C HIS A 140 -23.55 -6.35 -5.52
N ALA A 141 -23.27 -5.16 -6.04
CA ALA A 141 -22.89 -4.06 -5.18
C ALA A 141 -24.17 -3.71 -4.41
N GLU A 142 -24.45 -4.49 -3.37
CA GLU A 142 -25.33 -4.03 -2.32
C GLU A 142 -24.74 -2.72 -1.79
N LYS A 143 -25.22 -1.61 -2.34
CA LYS A 143 -25.42 -0.38 -1.55
C LYS A 143 -26.51 -0.68 -0.52
N GLY A 144 -26.28 -1.68 0.32
CA GLY A 144 -27.02 -1.86 1.54
C GLY A 144 -26.62 -0.71 2.44
N SER A 145 -27.61 -0.01 2.98
CA SER A 145 -27.45 0.69 4.25
C SER A 145 -26.77 -0.29 5.21
N ALA A 146 -25.46 -0.17 5.37
CA ALA A 146 -24.67 -1.08 6.19
C ALA A 146 -25.00 -0.77 7.64
N THR A 147 -26.00 -1.46 8.17
CA THR A 147 -26.10 -1.64 9.61
C THR A 147 -24.74 -2.20 10.06
N PRO A 148 -24.08 -1.60 11.06
CA PRO A 148 -22.80 -2.09 11.54
C PRO A 148 -22.88 -3.58 11.83
N GLY A 149 -22.01 -4.37 11.21
CA GLY A 149 -21.94 -5.80 11.51
C GLY A 149 -21.56 -6.03 12.98
N PRO A 150 -21.92 -7.19 13.57
CA PRO A 150 -21.51 -7.52 14.92
C PRO A 150 -19.97 -7.52 15.04
N GLU A 151 -19.46 -7.18 16.23
CA GLU A 151 -18.03 -7.27 16.51
C GLU A 151 -17.55 -8.71 16.38
N THR A 152 -16.37 -8.88 15.79
CA THR A 152 -15.76 -10.21 15.70
C THR A 152 -15.32 -10.65 17.10
N PRO A 153 -15.80 -11.80 17.62
CA PRO A 153 -15.45 -12.23 18.96
C PRO A 153 -13.95 -12.48 19.08
N VAL A 154 -13.33 -11.91 20.11
CA VAL A 154 -11.93 -12.13 20.45
C VAL A 154 -11.83 -13.47 21.21
N ARG A 155 -11.01 -14.40 20.70
CA ARG A 155 -10.75 -15.71 21.34
C ARG A 155 -9.60 -15.60 22.34
N ASP A 156 -9.52 -16.50 23.32
CA ASP A 156 -8.46 -16.49 24.35
C ASP A 156 -7.03 -16.53 23.77
N ASN A 157 -6.86 -17.19 22.61
CA ASN A 157 -5.60 -17.26 21.86
C ASN A 157 -5.59 -16.34 20.62
N ALA A 158 -6.35 -15.24 20.65
CA ALA A 158 -6.38 -14.29 19.55
C ALA A 158 -5.00 -13.63 19.35
N PRO A 159 -4.61 -13.34 18.08
CA PRO A 159 -3.40 -12.60 17.81
C PRO A 159 -3.47 -11.21 18.45
N ALA A 160 -2.31 -10.70 18.85
CA ALA A 160 -2.22 -9.37 19.45
C ALA A 160 -2.72 -8.29 18.47
N PHE A 161 -2.45 -8.44 17.18
CA PHE A 161 -2.91 -7.54 16.13
C PHE A 161 -3.06 -8.27 14.80
N MET A 162 -4.26 -8.18 14.22
CA MET A 162 -4.56 -8.68 12.88
C MET A 162 -5.75 -7.92 12.30
N VAL A 163 -5.55 -7.28 11.14
CA VAL A 163 -6.57 -6.46 10.48
C VAL A 163 -6.73 -6.87 9.02
N ILE A 164 -7.93 -6.68 8.48
CA ILE A 164 -8.27 -6.93 7.07
C ILE A 164 -8.49 -5.61 6.36
N ASP A 165 -7.86 -5.45 5.20
CA ASP A 165 -8.07 -4.29 4.34
C ASP A 165 -9.38 -4.36 3.52
N ALA A 166 -9.71 -3.29 2.82
CA ALA A 166 -10.90 -3.23 1.97
C ALA A 166 -10.91 -4.28 0.83
N ALA A 167 -9.75 -4.83 0.46
CA ALA A 167 -9.61 -5.85 -0.56
C ALA A 167 -9.66 -7.28 0.01
N GLY A 168 -9.79 -7.44 1.34
CA GLY A 168 -9.91 -8.73 2.00
C GLY A 168 -8.58 -9.35 2.42
N TYR A 169 -7.45 -8.64 2.29
CA TYR A 169 -6.15 -9.16 2.71
C TYR A 169 -5.94 -8.95 4.20
N ALA A 170 -5.56 -10.03 4.89
CA ALA A 170 -5.15 -9.97 6.29
C ALA A 170 -3.72 -9.43 6.40
N THR A 171 -3.50 -8.53 7.35
CA THR A 171 -2.21 -7.95 7.69
C THR A 171 -1.98 -8.07 9.19
N THR A 172 -0.73 -8.26 9.58
CA THR A 172 -0.28 -8.40 10.97
C THR A 172 0.77 -7.33 11.27
N LEU A 173 1.26 -7.25 12.52
CA LEU A 173 2.36 -6.31 12.86
C LEU A 173 3.64 -6.56 12.05
N GLU A 174 3.88 -7.80 11.63
CA GLU A 174 5.07 -8.13 10.83
C GLU A 174 5.10 -7.37 9.50
N ASN A 175 3.93 -7.11 8.91
CA ASN A 175 3.79 -6.35 7.67
C ASN A 175 4.20 -4.87 7.83
N TYR A 176 4.27 -4.37 9.07
CA TYR A 176 4.64 -2.98 9.38
C TYR A 176 6.06 -2.85 9.94
N ARG A 177 6.83 -3.94 10.05
CA ARG A 177 8.22 -3.88 10.53
C ARG A 177 9.05 -2.91 9.70
N GLY A 178 9.94 -2.18 10.38
CA GLY A 178 10.74 -1.11 9.77
C GLY A 178 10.01 0.23 9.62
N TYR A 179 8.72 0.31 9.97
CA TYR A 179 7.95 1.55 10.05
C TYR A 179 7.38 1.74 11.45
N ALA A 180 7.23 2.99 11.89
CA ALA A 180 6.38 3.28 13.02
C ALA A 180 4.91 3.16 12.58
N LEU A 181 4.12 2.33 13.23
CA LEU A 181 2.69 2.18 12.95
C LEU A 181 1.90 2.96 14.00
N LEU A 182 1.20 4.00 13.56
CA LEU A 182 0.19 4.69 14.36
C LEU A 182 -1.18 4.15 13.94
N PHE A 183 -1.96 3.59 14.85
CA PHE A 183 -3.33 3.21 14.53
C PHE A 183 -4.30 3.71 15.59
N GLY A 184 -5.45 4.20 15.12
CA GLY A 184 -6.55 4.64 15.96
C GLY A 184 -7.74 3.71 15.81
N VAL A 185 -8.34 3.33 16.93
CA VAL A 185 -9.57 2.54 16.93
C VAL A 185 -10.76 3.49 16.78
N VAL A 186 -11.43 3.40 15.64
CA VAL A 186 -12.51 4.30 15.23
C VAL A 186 -13.81 3.51 15.09
N SER A 187 -14.94 4.14 15.42
CA SER A 187 -16.27 3.55 15.38
C SER A 187 -17.26 4.53 14.76
N SER A 188 -18.23 4.02 13.99
CA SER A 188 -19.35 4.83 13.48
C SER A 188 -20.20 5.49 14.58
N GLU A 189 -20.17 4.96 15.81
CA GLU A 189 -20.86 5.53 16.96
C GLU A 189 -20.20 6.82 17.48
N ARG A 190 -18.92 7.05 17.13
CA ARG A 190 -18.12 8.20 17.60
C ARG A 190 -17.38 8.88 16.44
N PRO A 191 -18.08 9.62 15.57
CA PRO A 191 -17.48 10.25 14.39
C PRO A 191 -16.34 11.24 14.71
N GLU A 192 -16.33 11.81 15.91
CA GLU A 192 -15.27 12.67 16.42
C GLU A 192 -13.90 11.98 16.45
N THR A 193 -13.86 10.67 16.72
CA THR A 193 -12.60 9.89 16.73
C THR A 193 -11.98 9.81 15.34
N ALA A 194 -12.82 9.63 14.31
CA ALA A 194 -12.38 9.63 12.93
C ALA A 194 -11.88 11.01 12.48
N ALA A 195 -12.54 12.09 12.93
CA ALA A 195 -12.10 13.46 12.65
C ALA A 195 -10.75 13.79 13.33
N ALA A 196 -10.55 13.36 14.57
CA ALA A 196 -9.28 13.52 15.30
C ALA A 196 -8.15 12.74 14.61
N LEU A 197 -8.40 11.48 14.23
CA LEU A 197 -7.42 10.67 13.50
C LEU A 197 -7.08 11.25 12.13
N GLU A 198 -8.04 11.85 11.42
CA GLU A 198 -7.79 12.55 10.16
C GLU A 198 -6.86 13.76 10.33
N ARG A 199 -6.95 14.49 11.45
CA ARG A 199 -6.01 15.58 11.76
C ARG A 199 -4.60 15.03 11.95
N LEU A 200 -4.44 13.97 12.76
CA LEU A 200 -3.15 13.29 12.93
C LEU A 200 -2.61 12.79 11.58
N TYR A 201 -3.46 12.18 10.76
CA TYR A 201 -3.09 11.69 9.44
C TYR A 201 -2.53 12.82 8.58
N ARG A 202 -3.19 13.98 8.51
CA ARG A 202 -2.70 15.13 7.75
C ARG A 202 -1.37 15.63 8.27
N THR A 203 -1.23 15.77 9.59
CA THR A 203 0.01 16.21 10.25
C THR A 203 1.20 15.31 9.93
N PHE A 204 0.99 13.98 9.90
CA PHE A 204 2.07 13.01 9.75
C PHE A 204 2.16 12.35 8.35
N SER A 205 1.25 12.67 7.42
CA SER A 205 1.19 12.08 6.07
C SER A 205 2.48 12.22 5.26
N GLY A 206 3.26 13.28 5.50
CA GLY A 206 4.57 13.49 4.86
C GLY A 206 5.69 12.58 5.39
N ASN A 207 5.47 11.86 6.50
CA ASN A 207 6.51 11.04 7.13
C ASN A 207 6.54 9.63 6.54
N VAL A 208 7.46 9.39 5.61
CA VAL A 208 7.61 8.09 4.93
C VAL A 208 7.96 6.93 5.87
N LYS A 209 8.48 7.21 7.07
CA LYS A 209 8.83 6.21 8.10
C LYS A 209 7.65 5.86 9.01
N MET A 210 6.51 6.50 8.83
CA MET A 210 5.29 6.25 9.59
C MET A 210 4.20 5.67 8.68
N ARG A 211 3.38 4.78 9.24
CA ARG A 211 2.15 4.28 8.63
C ARG A 211 1.02 4.58 9.59
N ILE A 212 -0.10 5.06 9.05
CA ILE A 212 -1.25 5.50 9.84
C ILE A 212 -2.47 4.74 9.35
N LEU A 213 -3.23 4.16 10.27
CA LEU A 213 -4.43 3.38 9.97
C LEU A 213 -5.59 3.78 10.88
N GLY A 214 -6.78 3.87 10.32
CA GLY A 214 -8.02 3.77 11.11
C GLY A 214 -8.46 2.32 11.15
N VAL A 215 -8.68 1.78 12.34
CA VAL A 215 -9.12 0.40 12.55
C VAL A 215 -10.51 0.42 13.16
N SER A 216 -11.46 -0.27 12.55
CA SER A 216 -12.76 -0.51 13.18
C SER A 216 -12.87 -1.93 13.72
N ARG A 217 -13.51 -2.09 14.88
CA ARG A 217 -13.82 -3.42 15.44
C ARG A 217 -14.94 -4.13 14.70
N ARG A 218 -15.80 -3.37 14.02
CA ARG A 218 -16.96 -3.86 13.27
C ARG A 218 -16.68 -3.75 11.79
N ARG A 219 -17.31 -4.61 11.00
CA ARG A 219 -17.31 -4.44 9.55
C ARG A 219 -18.29 -3.33 9.21
N GLU A 220 -17.77 -2.13 9.04
CA GLU A 220 -18.54 -0.91 8.75
C GLU A 220 -17.97 -0.15 7.54
N ASN A 221 -18.71 0.84 7.05
CA ASN A 221 -18.20 1.66 5.96
C ASN A 221 -17.15 2.64 6.48
N LYS A 222 -16.17 2.95 5.62
CA LYS A 222 -15.17 3.99 5.91
C LYS A 222 -15.88 5.30 6.30
N PRO A 223 -15.49 5.95 7.42
CA PRO A 223 -16.09 7.22 7.82
C PRO A 223 -15.98 8.28 6.72
N SER A 224 -17.08 8.98 6.45
CA SER A 224 -17.13 10.03 5.43
C SER A 224 -16.11 11.15 5.72
N GLY A 225 -15.51 11.71 4.67
CA GLY A 225 -14.56 12.84 4.80
C GLY A 225 -13.16 12.47 5.30
N THR A 226 -12.84 11.18 5.44
CA THR A 226 -11.53 10.71 5.86
C THR A 226 -10.66 10.25 4.68
N THR A 227 -9.37 10.54 4.75
CA THR A 227 -8.38 10.22 3.72
C THR A 227 -7.41 9.12 4.14
N PHE A 228 -7.29 8.85 5.44
CA PHE A 228 -6.45 7.75 5.94
C PHE A 228 -6.92 6.36 5.42
N PRO A 229 -6.01 5.38 5.32
CA PRO A 229 -6.36 3.98 5.09
C PRO A 229 -7.22 3.43 6.23
N PHE A 230 -8.33 2.76 5.88
CA PHE A 230 -9.28 2.20 6.83
C PHE A 230 -9.35 0.69 6.69
N VAL A 231 -9.25 -0.01 7.83
CA VAL A 231 -9.18 -1.47 7.91
C VAL A 231 -10.07 -1.99 9.05
N PHE A 232 -10.33 -3.29 9.05
CA PHE A 232 -11.23 -3.95 9.98
C PHE A 232 -10.47 -4.91 10.90
N ASN A 233 -10.82 -4.95 12.18
CA ASN A 233 -10.33 -5.96 13.09
C ASN A 233 -10.92 -7.33 12.72
N ASN A 234 -10.06 -8.34 12.59
CA ASN A 234 -10.48 -9.70 12.30
C ASN A 234 -10.28 -10.61 13.53
N GLY A 235 -10.92 -10.25 14.65
CA GLY A 235 -10.89 -11.04 15.88
C GLY A 235 -9.54 -11.01 16.61
N SER A 236 -8.75 -9.94 16.43
CA SER A 236 -7.53 -9.70 17.20
C SER A 236 -7.79 -8.82 18.42
N ARG A 237 -6.85 -8.78 19.36
CA ARG A 237 -6.93 -7.91 20.55
C ARG A 237 -6.67 -6.43 20.25
N LEU A 238 -6.09 -6.12 19.09
CA LEU A 238 -5.62 -4.77 18.73
C LEU A 238 -4.67 -4.18 19.78
N LEU A 239 -3.79 -5.01 20.35
CA LEU A 239 -2.91 -4.63 21.47
C LEU A 239 -3.70 -4.08 22.66
N ASP A 240 -4.91 -4.60 22.87
CA ASP A 240 -5.84 -4.25 23.92
C ASP A 240 -6.40 -2.81 23.84
N ALA A 241 -6.17 -2.11 22.72
CA ALA A 241 -6.63 -0.75 22.44
C ALA A 241 -8.16 -0.64 22.37
N ALA A 242 -8.79 0.16 23.23
CA ALA A 242 -10.24 0.39 23.25
C ALA A 242 -10.73 1.37 22.17
N ASP A 243 -12.05 1.46 21.98
CA ASP A 243 -12.66 2.36 21.02
C ASP A 243 -12.39 3.83 21.36
N GLY A 244 -11.82 4.57 20.41
CA GLY A 244 -11.36 5.94 20.59
C GLY A 244 -9.94 6.05 21.14
N GLU A 245 -9.20 4.95 21.29
CA GLU A 245 -7.78 4.98 21.63
C GLU A 245 -6.90 5.01 20.37
N VAL A 246 -5.67 5.50 20.56
CA VAL A 246 -4.62 5.53 19.54
C VAL A 246 -3.33 4.98 20.11
N LEU A 247 -2.68 4.10 19.35
CA LEU A 247 -1.41 3.51 19.72
C LEU A 247 -0.36 3.82 18.68
N LEU A 248 0.86 4.11 19.15
CA LEU A 248 2.07 4.18 18.34
C LEU A 248 2.92 2.93 18.62
N VAL A 249 3.06 2.10 17.61
CA VAL A 249 3.93 0.94 17.60
C VAL A 249 5.23 1.30 16.88
N GLY A 250 6.36 0.97 17.49
CA GLY A 250 7.68 1.20 16.92
C GLY A 250 8.01 0.27 15.75
N PRO A 251 9.11 0.53 15.01
CA PRO A 251 9.58 -0.32 13.91
C PRO A 251 9.84 -1.78 14.28
N ASP A 252 10.08 -2.03 15.56
CA ASP A 252 10.43 -3.34 16.13
C ASP A 252 9.19 -4.14 16.56
N GLY A 253 8.02 -3.49 16.61
CA GLY A 253 6.76 -4.09 17.04
C GLY A 253 6.32 -3.73 18.46
N ASP A 254 7.14 -3.00 19.23
CA ASP A 254 6.82 -2.61 20.60
C ASP A 254 5.90 -1.37 20.65
N VAL A 255 4.94 -1.36 21.57
CA VAL A 255 4.10 -0.19 21.85
C VAL A 255 4.96 0.89 22.53
N ARG A 256 5.01 2.08 21.93
CA ARG A 256 5.80 3.22 22.42
C ARG A 256 4.97 4.33 23.01
N PHE A 257 3.70 4.41 22.62
CA PHE A 257 2.77 5.40 23.12
C PHE A 257 1.34 4.89 23.00
N GLU A 258 0.53 5.19 24.02
CA GLU A 258 -0.90 4.94 24.10
C GLU A 258 -1.57 6.27 24.46
N GLY A 259 -2.66 6.60 23.79
CA GLY A 259 -3.39 7.85 24.00
C GLY A 259 -4.84 7.75 23.58
N SER A 260 -5.57 8.84 23.75
CA SER A 260 -6.99 8.92 23.36
C SER A 260 -7.17 9.87 22.19
N LEU A 261 -7.94 9.45 21.18
CA LEU A 261 -8.40 10.30 20.08
C LEU A 261 -9.43 11.34 20.53
N LEU A 262 -9.96 11.21 21.76
CA LEU A 262 -10.87 12.19 22.35
C LEU A 262 -10.12 13.34 23.04
N SER A 263 -8.81 13.22 23.22
CA SER A 263 -7.94 14.29 23.72
C SER A 263 -7.72 15.37 22.65
N ASP A 264 -7.12 16.49 23.04
CA ASP A 264 -6.77 17.55 22.10
C ASP A 264 -5.82 17.01 21.00
N PRO A 265 -6.19 17.13 19.71
CA PRO A 265 -5.39 16.56 18.62
C PRO A 265 -4.00 17.17 18.47
N ASP A 266 -3.82 18.45 18.84
CA ASP A 266 -2.54 19.14 18.70
C ASP A 266 -1.58 18.73 19.83
N GLU A 267 -2.10 18.58 21.05
CA GLU A 267 -1.34 18.01 22.17
C GLU A 267 -0.91 16.57 21.85
N LEU A 268 -1.85 15.74 21.37
CA LEU A 268 -1.60 14.36 20.98
C LEU A 268 -0.55 14.25 19.88
N ALA A 269 -0.61 15.13 18.87
CA ALA A 269 0.42 15.20 17.84
C ALA A 269 1.80 15.59 18.41
N GLY A 270 1.84 16.51 19.37
CA GLY A 270 3.06 16.89 20.09
C GLY A 270 3.69 15.69 20.83
N GLN A 271 2.88 14.92 21.55
CA GLN A 271 3.33 13.73 22.27
C GLN A 271 3.86 12.64 21.32
N ILE A 272 3.11 12.32 20.25
CA ILE A 272 3.54 11.35 19.22
C ILE A 272 4.89 11.77 18.62
N LYS A 273 5.06 13.06 18.31
CA LYS A 273 6.31 13.58 17.76
C LYS A 273 7.47 13.41 18.75
N ALA A 274 7.26 13.70 20.03
CA ALA A 274 8.29 13.51 21.06
C ALA A 274 8.75 12.03 21.15
N HIS A 275 7.82 11.08 21.15
CA HIS A 275 8.14 9.65 21.15
C HIS A 275 8.88 9.19 19.89
N MET A 276 8.53 9.76 18.73
CA MET A 276 9.26 9.50 17.48
C MET A 276 10.70 10.02 17.49
N GLU A 277 10.96 11.14 18.16
CA GLU A 277 12.30 11.74 18.25
C GLU A 277 13.21 10.96 19.22
N GLN A 278 12.67 10.50 20.34
CA GLN A 278 13.39 9.64 21.28
C GLN A 278 13.84 8.33 20.63
N SER A 279 12.99 7.79 19.76
CA SER A 279 13.22 6.57 18.99
C SER A 279 14.34 6.64 17.95
N ARG A 280 14.88 7.84 17.65
CA ARG A 280 15.97 8.03 16.68
C ARG A 280 17.35 8.08 17.33
N ARG A 281 17.43 8.19 18.66
CA ARG A 281 18.68 8.22 19.42
C ARG A 281 19.08 6.81 19.83
#